data_AF-A0A4R2LSF4-F1
#
_entry.id   AF-A0A4R2LSF4-F1
#
_cell.length_a   1.000
_cell.length_b   1.000
_cell.length_c   1.000
_cell.angle_alpha   90.00
_cell.angle_beta   90.00
_cell.angle_gamma   90.00
#
_symmetry.space_group_name_H-M   'P 1'
#
loop_
_entity.id
_entity.type
_entity.pdbx_description
1 polymer ?
#
loop_
_entity_poly.entity_id
_entity_poly.type
_entity_poly.pdbx_seq_one_letter_code
_entity_poly.pdbx_strand_id
1 'polypeptide(L)'
;MMTSDMFKGLLTLFLSGLMPVTIASFLLVRRTKKKAEFSRVVQMLAIADDEAEFARDRVTEQYASSNYRLPVLFAWLMSILGFYALLFGADLVGEHPGKANFLLTGVFSGSVEQMQALRLQGMTVMTLAFLGAYLWSAQAILRRLNAGDLTPSVYFSAGIRMMLAPALALMVSHLSAEAGNVAVVRNTLPATAFLVGFFPDEALQFLKERVRLFADTRRAAHALPLSMIEGINVYHRARLAEVGVDDAQNLACANFIELVVRTSFNPTQIIDWIAQARLYTYFKDDIVALRQAQVRSMFDLLPATRDPAALQDIADAAGLPASRLRHYCTLLGSDLTVQQLRSFQERLCTLPRRDDGTPPPPDADAAPPAEPAA
;
A
#
# COMPACT_ATOMS: atom_id res chain seq x y z
N MET A 1 43.27 -7.36 -10.05
CA MET A 1 42.09 -7.41 -10.95
C MET A 1 41.01 -8.19 -10.25
N MET A 2 39.84 -7.59 -10.04
CA MET A 2 38.69 -8.30 -9.47
C MET A 2 38.10 -9.21 -10.55
N THR A 3 37.84 -10.49 -10.24
CA THR A 3 37.21 -11.40 -11.21
C THR A 3 35.75 -10.97 -11.46
N SER A 4 35.21 -11.31 -12.63
CA SER A 4 33.81 -11.02 -12.99
C SER A 4 32.83 -11.48 -11.90
N ASP A 5 33.07 -12.67 -11.33
CA ASP A 5 32.20 -13.24 -10.30
C ASP A 5 32.31 -12.51 -8.97
N MET A 6 33.52 -12.07 -8.59
CA MET A 6 33.71 -11.21 -7.42
C MET A 6 32.98 -9.87 -7.58
N PHE A 7 32.96 -9.30 -8.78
CA PHE A 7 32.21 -8.07 -9.07
C PHE A 7 30.70 -8.26 -8.94
N LYS A 8 30.15 -9.31 -9.54
CA LYS A 8 28.72 -9.65 -9.41
C LYS A 8 28.33 -9.90 -7.95
N GLY A 9 29.18 -10.59 -7.18
CA GLY A 9 28.97 -10.83 -5.75
C GLY A 9 28.93 -9.54 -4.92
N LEU A 10 29.89 -8.64 -5.14
CA LEU A 10 29.92 -7.33 -4.45
C LEU A 10 28.71 -6.47 -4.82
N LEU A 11 28.30 -6.48 -6.09
CA LEU A 11 27.11 -5.76 -6.55
C LEU A 11 25.83 -6.30 -5.90
N THR A 12 25.71 -7.63 -5.74
CA THR A 12 24.59 -8.28 -5.04
C THR A 12 24.46 -7.79 -3.60
N LEU A 13 25.57 -7.73 -2.87
CA LEU A 13 25.60 -7.22 -1.49
C LEU A 13 25.25 -5.74 -1.42
N PHE A 14 25.78 -4.94 -2.34
CA PHE A 14 25.49 -3.50 -2.41
C PHE A 14 24.00 -3.24 -2.66
N LEU A 15 23.39 -3.87 -3.66
CA LEU A 15 21.99 -3.67 -4.03
C LEU A 15 21.03 -4.22 -2.95
N SER A 16 21.35 -5.36 -2.34
CA SER A 16 20.52 -5.90 -1.24
C SER A 16 20.66 -5.12 0.07
N GLY A 17 21.72 -4.32 0.23
CA GLY A 17 22.03 -3.54 1.44
C GLY A 17 21.03 -2.43 1.77
N LEU A 18 20.10 -2.10 0.86
CA LEU A 18 19.02 -1.14 1.13
C LEU A 18 18.23 -1.51 2.39
N MET A 19 17.88 -2.80 2.57
CA MET A 19 17.03 -3.27 3.67
C MET A 19 17.63 -2.99 5.06
N PRO A 20 18.88 -3.40 5.37
CA PRO A 20 19.50 -3.08 6.66
C PRO A 20 19.78 -1.58 6.84
N VAL A 21 20.10 -0.84 5.78
CA VAL A 21 20.36 0.61 5.85
C VAL A 21 19.11 1.39 6.23
N THR A 22 17.94 1.07 5.65
CA THR A 22 16.69 1.78 5.94
C THR A 22 16.23 1.55 7.37
N ILE A 23 16.40 0.35 7.94
CA ILE A 23 16.05 0.11 9.34
C ILE A 23 17.02 0.80 10.31
N ALA A 24 18.32 0.79 10.02
CA ALA A 24 19.31 1.50 10.84
C ALA A 24 19.00 3.00 10.88
N SER A 25 18.70 3.60 9.72
CA SER A 25 18.25 5.00 9.63
C SER A 25 16.99 5.27 10.46
N PHE A 26 15.99 4.39 10.38
CA PHE A 26 14.73 4.54 11.13
C PHE A 26 14.92 4.48 12.64
N LEU A 27 15.65 3.47 13.14
CA LEU A 27 15.86 3.25 14.57
C LEU A 27 16.72 4.35 15.20
N LEU A 28 17.72 4.87 14.48
CA LEU A 28 18.65 5.88 15.02
C LEU A 28 18.07 7.30 15.00
N VAL A 29 17.32 7.68 13.96
CA VAL A 29 16.99 9.10 13.71
C VAL A 29 15.50 9.43 13.88
N ARG A 30 14.59 8.49 13.59
CA ARG A 30 13.17 8.83 13.38
C ARG A 30 12.22 8.33 14.48
N ARG A 31 12.63 7.38 15.32
CA ARG A 31 11.78 6.86 16.40
C ARG A 31 11.36 7.96 17.41
N THR A 32 12.24 8.90 17.71
CA THR A 32 11.97 10.03 18.63
C THR A 32 10.98 11.02 18.04
N LYS A 33 11.16 11.38 16.76
CA LYS A 33 10.24 12.29 16.05
C LYS A 33 8.81 11.76 15.99
N LYS A 34 8.63 10.45 15.76
CA LYS A 34 7.30 9.84 15.69
C LYS A 34 6.54 9.92 17.02
N LYS A 35 7.22 9.68 18.15
CA LYS A 35 6.59 9.78 19.48
C LYS A 35 6.06 11.19 19.74
N ALA A 36 6.83 12.21 19.38
CA ALA A 36 6.43 13.61 19.52
C ALA A 36 5.22 13.96 18.62
N GLU A 37 5.22 13.51 17.37
CA GLU A 37 4.11 13.73 16.43
C GLU A 37 2.82 13.04 16.90
N PHE A 38 2.94 11.82 17.41
CA PHE A 38 1.82 11.05 17.95
C PHE A 38 1.18 11.75 19.14
N SER A 39 1.97 12.13 20.14
CA SER A 39 1.47 12.86 21.33
C SER A 39 0.77 14.15 20.94
N ARG A 40 1.25 14.84 19.90
CA ARG A 40 0.64 16.06 19.40
C ARG A 40 -0.74 15.80 18.78
N VAL A 41 -0.89 14.79 17.93
CA VAL A 41 -2.18 14.48 17.30
C VAL A 41 -3.21 14.06 18.33
N VAL A 42 -2.80 13.28 19.33
CA VAL A 42 -3.64 12.91 20.46
C VAL A 42 -4.13 14.15 21.23
N GLN A 43 -3.22 15.09 21.54
CA GLN A 43 -3.58 16.36 22.18
C GLN A 43 -4.51 17.20 21.29
N MET A 44 -4.26 17.27 19.98
CA MET A 44 -5.08 18.03 19.03
C MET A 44 -6.52 17.53 18.95
N LEU A 45 -6.72 16.22 19.05
CA LEU A 45 -8.03 15.60 18.93
C LEU A 45 -8.81 15.57 20.26
N ALA A 46 -8.16 15.96 21.38
CA ALA A 46 -8.71 15.87 22.74
C ALA A 46 -9.27 14.47 23.04
N ILE A 47 -8.51 13.44 22.65
CA ILE A 47 -8.82 12.04 22.95
C ILE A 47 -8.70 11.86 24.47
N ALA A 48 -9.60 11.08 25.07
CA ALA A 48 -9.55 10.78 26.50
C ALA A 48 -8.19 10.16 26.87
N ASP A 49 -7.64 10.54 28.03
CA ASP A 49 -6.29 10.12 28.44
C ASP A 49 -6.15 8.59 28.47
N ASP A 50 -7.18 7.85 28.89
CA ASP A 50 -7.19 6.39 28.90
C ASP A 50 -7.10 5.77 27.49
N GLU A 51 -7.83 6.31 26.51
CA GLU A 51 -7.79 5.86 25.11
C GLU A 51 -6.46 6.21 24.45
N ALA A 52 -5.92 7.39 24.80
CA ALA A 52 -4.63 7.86 24.35
C ALA A 52 -3.48 6.99 24.87
N GLU A 53 -3.49 6.63 26.14
CA GLU A 53 -2.48 5.78 26.78
C GLU A 53 -2.47 4.39 26.15
N PHE A 54 -3.66 3.76 26.01
CA PHE A 54 -3.80 2.48 25.33
C PHE A 54 -3.24 2.51 23.89
N ALA A 55 -3.48 3.61 23.16
CA ALA A 55 -2.94 3.79 21.82
C ALA A 55 -1.40 3.98 21.82
N ARG A 56 -0.82 4.69 22.80
CA ARG A 56 0.64 4.88 22.94
C ARG A 56 1.36 3.57 23.19
N ASP A 57 0.81 2.70 24.04
CA ASP A 57 1.41 1.42 24.37
C ASP A 57 1.44 0.49 23.17
N ARG A 58 0.31 0.39 22.45
CA ARG A 58 0.20 -0.35 21.19
C ARG A 58 1.21 0.13 20.16
N VAL A 59 1.39 1.44 20.01
CA VAL A 59 2.39 2.03 19.11
C VAL A 59 3.80 1.63 19.58
N THR A 60 4.12 1.79 20.86
CA THR A 60 5.47 1.49 21.38
C THR A 60 5.87 0.02 21.17
N GLU A 61 4.94 -0.90 21.40
CA GLU A 61 5.12 -2.33 21.19
C GLU A 61 5.31 -2.67 19.69
N GLN A 62 4.52 -2.03 18.81
CA GLN A 62 4.63 -2.22 17.36
C GLN A 62 6.01 -1.80 16.81
N TYR A 63 6.64 -0.78 17.39
CA TYR A 63 7.97 -0.28 17.00
C TYR A 63 9.13 -0.81 17.86
N ALA A 64 8.93 -1.89 18.63
CA ALA A 64 10.01 -2.51 19.38
C ALA A 64 11.11 -3.05 18.44
N SER A 65 12.38 -2.79 18.78
CA SER A 65 13.53 -3.15 17.95
C SER A 65 13.69 -4.65 17.73
N SER A 66 13.23 -5.47 18.68
CA SER A 66 13.19 -6.93 18.57
C SER A 66 12.35 -7.40 17.38
N ASN A 67 11.25 -6.71 17.10
CA ASN A 67 10.27 -7.11 16.09
C ASN A 67 10.79 -6.91 14.65
N TYR A 68 11.86 -6.15 14.45
CA TYR A 68 12.45 -5.91 13.13
C TYR A 68 13.44 -6.97 12.68
N ARG A 69 14.02 -7.75 13.61
CA ARG A 69 15.12 -8.68 13.29
C ARG A 69 14.73 -9.69 12.22
N LEU A 70 13.61 -10.39 12.43
CA LEU A 70 13.15 -11.45 11.52
C LEU A 70 12.63 -10.87 10.19
N PRO A 71 11.75 -9.85 10.16
CA PRO A 71 11.25 -9.29 8.90
C PRO A 71 12.36 -8.69 8.02
N VAL A 72 13.30 -7.96 8.61
CA VAL A 72 14.42 -7.35 7.84
C VAL A 72 15.35 -8.44 7.32
N LEU A 73 15.70 -9.43 8.15
CA LEU A 73 16.54 -10.55 7.71
C LEU A 73 15.88 -11.29 6.54
N PHE A 74 14.59 -11.59 6.64
CA PHE A 74 13.84 -12.25 5.58
C PHE A 74 13.83 -11.43 4.27
N ALA A 75 13.50 -10.14 4.34
CA ALA A 75 13.52 -9.26 3.17
C ALA A 75 14.91 -9.13 2.54
N TRP A 76 15.94 -9.08 3.38
CA TRP A 76 17.32 -8.98 2.93
C TRP A 76 17.78 -10.26 2.23
N LEU A 77 17.50 -11.43 2.82
CA LEU A 77 17.78 -12.73 2.20
C LEU A 77 17.07 -12.89 0.85
N MET A 78 15.79 -12.52 0.75
CA MET A 78 15.06 -12.55 -0.52
C MET A 78 15.66 -11.59 -1.55
N SER A 79 16.13 -10.41 -1.12
CA SER A 79 16.83 -9.47 -2.00
C SER A 79 18.16 -10.03 -2.51
N ILE A 80 18.95 -10.67 -1.64
CA ILE A 80 20.21 -11.31 -2.02
C ILE A 80 19.95 -12.41 -3.04
N LEU A 81 18.99 -13.30 -2.78
CA LEU A 81 18.65 -14.39 -3.69
C LEU A 81 18.15 -13.89 -5.05
N GLY A 82 17.32 -12.84 -5.06
CA GLY A 82 16.84 -12.25 -6.31
C GLY A 82 17.91 -11.54 -7.12
N PHE A 83 18.82 -10.78 -6.49
CA PHE A 83 19.95 -10.18 -7.19
C PHE A 83 20.98 -11.20 -7.64
N TYR A 84 21.20 -12.26 -6.84
CA TYR A 84 22.02 -13.38 -7.24
C TYR A 84 21.44 -14.06 -8.50
N ALA A 85 20.13 -14.33 -8.50
CA ALA A 85 19.42 -14.84 -9.68
C ALA A 85 19.53 -13.89 -10.88
N LEU A 86 19.42 -12.57 -10.69
CA LEU A 86 19.54 -11.58 -11.76
C LEU A 86 20.94 -11.56 -12.39
N LEU A 87 22.01 -11.67 -11.58
CA LEU A 87 23.39 -11.50 -12.05
C LEU A 87 24.07 -12.81 -12.49
N PHE A 88 23.69 -13.94 -11.87
CA PHE A 88 24.27 -15.27 -12.15
C PHE A 88 23.29 -16.21 -12.87
N GLY A 89 22.02 -15.82 -13.04
CA GLY A 89 20.99 -16.70 -13.57
C GLY A 89 21.25 -17.23 -14.97
N ALA A 90 21.82 -16.40 -15.85
CA ALA A 90 22.20 -16.82 -17.19
C ALA A 90 23.29 -17.91 -17.15
N ASP A 91 24.30 -17.72 -16.29
CA ASP A 91 25.42 -18.65 -16.11
C ASP A 91 24.90 -19.99 -15.54
N LEU A 92 24.06 -19.94 -14.50
CA LEU A 92 23.44 -21.12 -13.86
C LEU A 92 22.57 -21.94 -14.81
N VAL A 93 21.83 -21.29 -15.71
CA VAL A 93 21.03 -21.99 -16.72
C VAL A 93 21.91 -22.55 -17.83
N GLY A 94 23.03 -21.88 -18.15
CA GLY A 94 23.99 -22.28 -19.18
C GLY A 94 24.81 -23.52 -18.85
N GLU A 95 25.20 -23.73 -17.59
CA GLU A 95 26.09 -24.83 -17.17
C GLU A 95 25.52 -26.25 -17.41
N HIS A 96 24.20 -26.38 -17.51
CA HIS A 96 23.54 -27.68 -17.62
C HIS A 96 22.45 -27.68 -18.70
N PRO A 97 22.80 -27.70 -19.99
CA PRO A 97 21.82 -27.68 -21.07
C PRO A 97 20.90 -28.92 -21.01
N GLY A 98 19.60 -28.72 -21.24
CA GLY A 98 18.63 -29.82 -21.32
C GLY A 98 18.16 -30.46 -20.01
N LYS A 99 18.61 -29.99 -18.84
CA LYS A 99 18.04 -30.46 -17.55
C LYS A 99 16.61 -29.92 -17.38
N ALA A 100 15.68 -30.81 -17.08
CA ALA A 100 14.30 -30.46 -16.79
C ALA A 100 14.20 -29.53 -15.57
N ASN A 101 13.40 -28.47 -15.67
CA ASN A 101 13.11 -27.57 -14.56
C ASN A 101 11.64 -27.14 -14.63
N PHE A 102 10.79 -27.76 -13.80
CA PHE A 102 9.35 -27.56 -13.84
C PHE A 102 8.92 -26.08 -13.71
N LEU A 103 9.68 -25.24 -12.99
CA LEU A 103 9.34 -23.82 -12.86
C LEU A 103 9.63 -23.05 -14.16
N LEU A 104 10.79 -23.29 -14.76
CA LEU A 104 11.25 -22.53 -15.93
C LEU A 104 10.69 -23.06 -17.26
N THR A 105 10.46 -24.38 -17.36
CA THR A 105 9.97 -25.02 -18.59
C THR A 105 8.48 -25.34 -18.55
N GLY A 106 7.84 -25.26 -17.39
CA GLY A 106 6.46 -25.72 -17.21
C GLY A 106 6.33 -27.22 -17.52
N VAL A 107 5.20 -27.60 -18.11
CA VAL A 107 4.87 -29.00 -18.51
C VAL A 107 5.47 -29.37 -19.89
N PHE A 108 6.32 -28.51 -20.47
CA PHE A 108 6.86 -28.73 -21.81
C PHE A 108 7.82 -29.93 -21.85
N SER A 109 7.56 -30.86 -22.78
CA SER A 109 8.46 -31.95 -23.14
C SER A 109 8.75 -31.89 -24.65
N GLY A 110 9.93 -31.39 -25.01
CA GLY A 110 10.34 -31.20 -26.41
C GLY A 110 11.85 -31.33 -26.59
N SER A 111 12.41 -30.74 -27.65
CA SER A 111 13.84 -30.86 -27.92
C SER A 111 14.69 -30.16 -26.85
N VAL A 112 15.94 -30.62 -26.68
CA VAL A 112 16.90 -30.04 -25.72
C VAL A 112 17.11 -28.55 -25.98
N GLU A 113 17.17 -28.14 -27.26
CA GLU A 113 17.33 -26.74 -27.67
C GLU A 113 16.12 -25.87 -27.30
N GLN A 114 14.91 -26.36 -27.56
CA GLN A 114 13.68 -25.67 -27.19
C GLN A 114 13.54 -25.55 -25.66
N MET A 115 13.87 -26.62 -24.94
CA MET A 115 13.88 -26.62 -23.48
C MET A 115 14.88 -25.60 -22.94
N GLN A 116 16.07 -25.51 -23.54
CA GLN A 116 17.09 -24.54 -23.13
C GLN A 116 16.64 -23.09 -23.40
N ALA A 117 16.02 -22.82 -24.54
CA ALA A 117 15.47 -21.51 -24.86
C ALA A 117 14.38 -21.07 -23.87
N LEU A 118 13.46 -21.99 -23.53
CA LEU A 118 12.42 -21.75 -22.52
C LEU A 118 13.00 -21.50 -21.14
N ARG A 119 14.06 -22.21 -20.74
CA ARG A 119 14.74 -21.99 -19.45
C ARG A 119 15.36 -20.61 -19.35
N LEU A 120 16.05 -20.17 -20.41
CA LEU A 120 16.63 -18.82 -20.46
C LEU A 120 15.53 -17.76 -20.40
N GLN A 121 14.46 -17.93 -21.19
CA GLN A 121 13.31 -17.03 -21.16
C GLN A 121 12.65 -16.97 -19.78
N GLY A 122 12.36 -18.12 -19.17
CA GLY A 122 11.78 -18.20 -17.83
C GLY A 122 12.66 -17.52 -16.77
N MET A 123 13.98 -17.66 -16.89
CA MET A 123 14.92 -16.99 -15.99
C MET A 123 14.90 -15.47 -16.18
N THR A 124 14.80 -14.99 -17.41
CA THR A 124 14.60 -13.55 -17.70
C THR A 124 13.29 -13.04 -17.09
N VAL A 125 12.20 -13.80 -17.21
CA VAL A 125 10.89 -13.44 -16.61
C VAL A 125 11.01 -13.33 -15.10
N MET A 126 11.56 -14.36 -14.44
CA MET A 126 11.70 -14.38 -12.98
C MET A 126 12.52 -13.20 -12.47
N THR A 127 13.66 -12.92 -13.10
CA THR A 127 14.60 -11.90 -12.62
C THR A 127 14.09 -10.47 -12.85
N LEU A 128 13.37 -10.23 -13.95
CA LEU A 128 12.74 -8.93 -14.19
C LEU A 128 11.49 -8.69 -13.33
N ALA A 129 10.71 -9.74 -13.07
CA ALA A 129 9.62 -9.67 -12.10
C ALA A 129 10.13 -9.41 -10.68
N PHE A 130 11.24 -10.05 -10.29
CA PHE A 130 11.93 -9.73 -9.05
C PHE A 130 12.35 -8.25 -9.01
N LEU A 131 12.93 -7.72 -10.10
CA LEU A 131 13.36 -6.33 -10.15
C LEU A 131 12.18 -5.34 -9.97
N GLY A 132 11.03 -5.62 -10.59
CA GLY A 132 9.81 -4.84 -10.40
C GLY A 132 9.30 -4.90 -8.96
N ALA A 133 9.28 -6.09 -8.35
CA ALA A 133 8.89 -6.29 -6.96
C ALA A 133 9.84 -5.57 -5.99
N TYR A 134 11.15 -5.67 -6.20
CA TYR A 134 12.16 -5.00 -5.41
C TYR A 134 12.02 -3.47 -5.50
N LEU A 135 11.83 -2.91 -6.70
CA LEU A 135 11.68 -1.46 -6.86
C LEU A 135 10.43 -0.93 -6.17
N TRP A 136 9.30 -1.65 -6.29
CA TRP A 136 8.09 -1.32 -5.55
C TRP A 136 8.33 -1.35 -4.04
N SER A 137 8.94 -2.42 -3.53
CA SER A 137 9.25 -2.57 -2.12
C SER A 137 10.20 -1.48 -1.61
N ALA A 138 11.23 -1.12 -2.37
CA ALA A 138 12.16 -0.04 -2.06
C ALA A 138 11.44 1.31 -1.96
N GLN A 139 10.57 1.63 -2.92
CA GLN A 139 9.77 2.86 -2.91
C GLN A 139 8.79 2.88 -1.73
N ALA A 140 8.12 1.75 -1.44
CA ALA A 140 7.20 1.64 -0.31
C ALA A 140 7.94 1.85 1.02
N ILE A 141 9.09 1.20 1.21
CA ILE A 141 9.95 1.37 2.39
C ILE A 141 10.40 2.82 2.52
N LEU A 142 10.88 3.46 1.44
CA LEU A 142 11.37 4.84 1.50
C LEU A 142 10.26 5.83 1.82
N ARG A 143 9.07 5.67 1.23
CA ARG A 143 7.90 6.49 1.57
C ARG A 143 7.53 6.34 3.05
N ARG A 144 7.55 5.12 3.57
CA ARG A 144 7.24 4.84 4.98
C ARG A 144 8.32 5.30 5.94
N LEU A 145 9.58 5.21 5.55
CA LEU A 145 10.69 5.83 6.27
C LEU A 145 10.49 7.35 6.36
N ASN A 146 10.12 7.98 5.24
CA ASN A 146 9.85 9.42 5.16
C ASN A 146 8.62 9.86 5.97
N ALA A 147 7.57 9.04 6.00
CA ALA A 147 6.39 9.24 6.83
C ALA A 147 6.62 8.92 8.32
N GLY A 148 7.79 8.37 8.69
CA GLY A 148 8.03 7.91 10.06
C GLY A 148 7.20 6.68 10.45
N ASP A 149 6.69 5.94 9.47
CA ASP A 149 5.74 4.85 9.64
C ASP A 149 6.24 3.53 9.09
N LEU A 150 7.49 3.19 9.41
CA LEU A 150 8.13 1.98 8.94
C LEU A 150 7.90 0.84 9.92
N THR A 151 6.77 0.14 9.81
CA THR A 151 6.47 -1.03 10.67
C THR A 151 7.26 -2.27 10.23
N PRO A 152 7.47 -3.27 11.11
CA PRO A 152 8.16 -4.51 10.72
C PRO A 152 7.44 -5.26 9.60
N SER A 153 6.11 -5.19 9.56
CA SER A 153 5.28 -5.82 8.53
C SER A 153 5.64 -5.38 7.11
N VAL A 154 6.18 -4.17 6.91
CA VAL A 154 6.66 -3.68 5.60
C VAL A 154 7.68 -4.61 5.00
N TYR A 155 8.69 -4.96 5.80
CA TYR A 155 9.79 -5.79 5.35
C TYR A 155 9.31 -7.21 5.08
N PHE A 156 8.40 -7.72 5.93
CA PHE A 156 7.80 -9.02 5.70
C PHE A 156 7.01 -9.07 4.39
N SER A 157 6.13 -8.09 4.15
CA SER A 157 5.38 -7.96 2.90
C SER A 157 6.29 -7.75 1.69
N ALA A 158 7.40 -7.01 1.84
CA ALA A 158 8.41 -6.85 0.79
C ALA A 158 9.07 -8.20 0.45
N GLY A 159 9.48 -8.98 1.46
CA GLY A 159 10.02 -10.33 1.29
C GLY A 159 9.05 -11.26 0.58
N ILE A 160 7.79 -11.30 1.01
CA ILE A 160 6.74 -12.10 0.37
C ILE A 160 6.54 -11.67 -1.08
N ARG A 161 6.46 -10.37 -1.36
CA ARG A 161 6.29 -9.86 -2.73
C ARG A 161 7.46 -10.27 -3.63
N MET A 162 8.70 -10.11 -3.16
CA MET A 162 9.90 -10.51 -3.91
C MET A 162 9.96 -12.02 -4.16
N MET A 163 9.39 -12.84 -3.27
CA MET A 163 9.28 -14.29 -3.44
C MET A 163 8.16 -14.69 -4.43
N LEU A 164 6.96 -14.11 -4.29
CA LEU A 164 5.78 -14.55 -5.03
C LEU A 164 5.68 -13.96 -6.44
N ALA A 165 6.13 -12.72 -6.66
CA ALA A 165 5.95 -12.06 -7.94
C ALA A 165 6.71 -12.74 -9.11
N PRO A 166 7.94 -13.26 -8.94
CA PRO A 166 8.59 -14.08 -9.95
C PRO A 166 7.79 -15.34 -10.33
N ALA A 167 7.20 -16.01 -9.35
CA ALA A 167 6.36 -17.19 -9.60
C ALA A 167 5.09 -16.81 -10.37
N LEU A 168 4.42 -15.71 -9.98
CA LEU A 168 3.25 -15.21 -10.68
C LEU A 168 3.57 -14.80 -12.13
N ALA A 169 4.71 -14.12 -12.35
CA ALA A 169 5.15 -13.74 -13.69
C ALA A 169 5.42 -14.96 -14.59
N LEU A 170 5.98 -16.04 -14.04
CA LEU A 170 6.12 -17.30 -14.76
C LEU A 170 4.76 -17.89 -15.15
N MET A 171 3.78 -17.90 -14.25
CA MET A 171 2.43 -18.40 -14.56
C MET A 171 1.79 -17.59 -15.69
N VAL A 172 1.90 -16.26 -15.65
CA VAL A 172 1.40 -15.38 -16.71
C VAL A 172 2.13 -15.64 -18.04
N SER A 173 3.46 -15.83 -17.99
CA SER A 173 4.27 -16.14 -19.18
C SER A 173 3.86 -17.47 -19.82
N HIS A 174 3.68 -18.53 -19.02
CA HIS A 174 3.29 -19.85 -19.51
C HIS A 174 1.89 -19.82 -20.15
N LEU A 175 0.93 -19.13 -19.52
CA LEU A 175 -0.42 -18.98 -20.08
C LEU A 175 -0.44 -18.14 -21.36
N SER A 176 0.43 -17.13 -21.46
CA SER A 176 0.51 -16.25 -22.63
C SER A 176 1.18 -16.95 -23.83
N ALA A 177 2.11 -17.87 -23.57
CA ALA A 177 2.77 -18.65 -24.62
C ALA A 177 1.79 -19.56 -25.38
N GLU A 178 0.75 -20.05 -24.72
CA GLU A 178 -0.29 -20.88 -25.34
C GLU A 178 -1.31 -20.07 -26.16
N ALA A 179 -1.46 -18.77 -25.89
CA ALA A 179 -2.55 -17.93 -26.43
C ALA A 179 -2.30 -17.33 -27.83
N GLY A 180 -1.09 -17.41 -28.38
CA GLY A 180 -0.79 -17.03 -29.77
C GLY A 180 -0.09 -15.67 -30.00
N ASN A 181 0.59 -15.60 -31.15
CA ASN A 181 1.55 -14.59 -31.65
C ASN A 181 2.86 -14.42 -30.83
N VAL A 182 3.62 -15.51 -30.80
CA VAL A 182 4.89 -15.71 -30.06
C VAL A 182 5.90 -14.57 -30.20
N ALA A 183 5.98 -13.90 -31.36
CA ALA A 183 6.98 -12.87 -31.61
C ALA A 183 6.72 -11.56 -30.82
N VAL A 184 5.47 -11.10 -30.75
CA VAL A 184 5.11 -9.89 -30.00
C VAL A 184 5.24 -10.16 -28.51
N VAL A 185 4.74 -11.32 -28.05
CA VAL A 185 4.81 -11.75 -26.65
C VAL A 185 6.27 -11.84 -26.19
N ARG A 186 7.20 -12.34 -27.02
CA ARG A 186 8.62 -12.45 -26.66
C ARG A 186 9.31 -11.09 -26.48
N ASN A 187 8.97 -10.09 -27.30
CA ASN A 187 9.57 -8.76 -27.21
C ASN A 187 9.02 -7.94 -26.05
N THR A 188 7.75 -8.13 -25.68
CA THR A 188 7.14 -7.43 -24.54
C THR A 188 7.34 -8.17 -23.22
N LEU A 189 7.71 -9.46 -23.27
CA LEU A 189 7.89 -10.34 -22.11
C LEU A 189 8.70 -9.72 -20.96
N PRO A 190 9.85 -9.07 -21.22
CA PRO A 190 10.65 -8.43 -20.18
C PRO A 190 9.89 -7.34 -19.42
N ALA A 191 9.21 -6.45 -20.18
CA ALA A 191 8.45 -5.35 -19.64
C ALA A 191 7.21 -5.85 -18.89
N THR A 192 6.50 -6.84 -19.43
CA THR A 192 5.35 -7.45 -18.75
C THR A 192 5.76 -8.15 -17.47
N ALA A 193 6.87 -8.89 -17.46
CA ALA A 193 7.38 -9.55 -16.26
C ALA A 193 7.71 -8.53 -15.16
N PHE A 194 8.40 -7.45 -15.53
CA PHE A 194 8.67 -6.34 -14.62
C PHE A 194 7.38 -5.74 -14.04
N LEU A 195 6.37 -5.47 -14.87
CA LEU A 195 5.09 -4.92 -14.42
C LEU A 195 4.31 -5.87 -13.52
N VAL A 196 4.34 -7.19 -13.78
CA VAL A 196 3.77 -8.20 -12.87
C VAL A 196 4.49 -8.16 -11.51
N GLY A 197 5.81 -7.99 -11.52
CA GLY A 197 6.61 -7.70 -10.33
C GLY A 197 6.13 -6.47 -9.56
N PHE A 198 5.95 -5.38 -10.30
CA PHE A 198 5.60 -4.08 -9.76
C PHE A 198 4.13 -3.99 -9.33
N PHE A 199 3.21 -4.75 -9.94
CA PHE A 199 1.77 -4.77 -9.67
C PHE A 199 1.21 -6.22 -9.68
N PRO A 200 1.49 -7.02 -8.64
CA PRO A 200 1.13 -8.44 -8.61
C PRO A 200 -0.38 -8.67 -8.49
N ASP A 201 -1.13 -7.76 -7.85
CA ASP A 201 -2.57 -7.91 -7.67
C ASP A 201 -3.32 -7.85 -9.00
N GLU A 202 -2.95 -6.90 -9.86
CA GLU A 202 -3.48 -6.77 -11.23
C GLU A 202 -3.14 -8.01 -12.07
N ALA A 203 -1.93 -8.53 -11.92
CA ALA A 203 -1.51 -9.76 -12.61
C ALA A 203 -2.29 -10.99 -12.12
N LEU A 204 -2.60 -11.07 -10.83
CA LEU A 204 -3.43 -12.13 -10.27
C LEU A 204 -4.88 -12.03 -10.75
N GLN A 205 -5.43 -10.80 -10.83
CA GLN A 205 -6.75 -10.58 -11.40
C GLN A 205 -6.81 -11.00 -12.87
N PHE A 206 -5.84 -10.57 -13.68
CA PHE A 206 -5.70 -11.00 -15.07
C PHE A 206 -5.67 -12.53 -15.19
N LEU A 207 -4.92 -13.21 -14.31
CA LEU A 207 -4.86 -14.67 -14.28
C LEU A 207 -6.22 -15.31 -13.97
N LYS A 208 -6.95 -14.78 -12.98
CA LYS A 208 -8.30 -15.24 -12.60
C LYS A 208 -9.30 -15.08 -13.75
N GLU A 209 -9.27 -13.94 -14.45
CA GLU A 209 -10.15 -13.67 -15.58
C GLU A 209 -9.86 -14.60 -16.77
N ARG A 210 -8.59 -14.94 -16.99
CA ARG A 210 -8.18 -15.79 -18.11
C ARG A 210 -8.46 -17.28 -17.87
N VAL A 211 -8.46 -17.73 -16.62
CA VAL A 211 -8.77 -19.10 -16.22
C VAL A 211 -10.27 -19.22 -15.94
N ARG A 212 -11.04 -19.70 -16.93
CA ARG A 212 -12.52 -19.78 -16.90
C ARG A 212 -13.11 -20.45 -15.65
N LEU A 213 -12.37 -21.35 -15.00
CA LEU A 213 -12.74 -22.00 -13.73
C LEU A 213 -12.97 -21.00 -12.58
N PHE A 214 -12.34 -19.82 -12.64
CA PHE A 214 -12.44 -18.77 -11.62
C PHE A 214 -13.30 -17.58 -12.06
N ALA A 215 -13.81 -17.55 -13.29
CA ALA A 215 -14.51 -16.40 -13.86
C ALA A 215 -16.01 -16.33 -13.48
N ASP A 216 -16.60 -17.42 -12.95
CA ASP A 216 -18.06 -17.54 -12.79
C ASP A 216 -18.59 -17.09 -11.41
N THR A 217 -17.99 -16.04 -10.82
CA THR A 217 -18.48 -15.38 -9.58
C THR A 217 -19.52 -14.28 -9.88
N ARG A 218 -20.50 -14.55 -10.76
CA ARG A 218 -21.55 -13.58 -11.18
C ARG A 218 -22.53 -13.13 -10.08
N ARG A 219 -22.31 -13.54 -8.83
CA ARG A 219 -23.05 -13.08 -7.64
C ARG A 219 -22.13 -12.48 -6.58
N ALA A 220 -20.99 -11.93 -6.98
CA ALA A 220 -20.19 -11.11 -6.07
C ALA A 220 -20.96 -9.82 -5.75
N ALA A 221 -20.97 -9.41 -4.48
CA ALA A 221 -21.45 -8.09 -4.09
C ALA A 221 -20.67 -7.01 -4.86
N HIS A 222 -21.24 -5.81 -5.00
CA HIS A 222 -20.54 -4.66 -5.58
C HIS A 222 -19.17 -4.51 -4.92
N ALA A 223 -18.10 -4.75 -5.66
CA ALA A 223 -16.78 -4.36 -5.23
C ALA A 223 -16.81 -2.83 -5.15
N LEU A 224 -16.64 -2.27 -3.95
CA LEU A 224 -16.55 -0.84 -3.72
C LEU A 224 -15.06 -0.47 -3.61
N PRO A 225 -14.29 -0.44 -4.72
CA PRO A 225 -12.84 -0.32 -4.63
C PRO A 225 -12.43 1.05 -4.12
N LEU A 226 -11.36 1.08 -3.31
CA LEU A 226 -10.76 2.32 -2.80
C LEU A 226 -10.22 3.25 -3.90
N SER A 227 -10.16 2.83 -5.17
CA SER A 227 -9.74 3.66 -6.32
C SER A 227 -10.80 4.69 -6.69
N MET A 228 -12.06 4.45 -6.30
CA MET A 228 -13.11 5.42 -6.51
C MET A 228 -13.03 6.59 -5.53
N ILE A 229 -12.26 6.49 -4.44
CA ILE A 229 -12.08 7.58 -3.47
C ILE A 229 -10.96 8.52 -3.95
N GLU A 230 -11.28 9.80 -4.13
CA GLU A 230 -10.32 10.80 -4.60
C GLU A 230 -9.25 11.08 -3.54
N GLY A 231 -7.99 11.19 -3.98
CA GLY A 231 -6.84 11.36 -3.10
C GLY A 231 -6.23 10.05 -2.57
N ILE A 232 -6.83 8.89 -2.83
CA ILE A 232 -6.25 7.57 -2.54
C ILE A 232 -5.42 7.11 -3.75
N ASN A 233 -4.10 7.03 -3.58
CA ASN A 233 -3.21 6.39 -4.55
C ASN A 233 -2.95 4.92 -4.18
N VAL A 234 -2.18 4.22 -5.01
CA VAL A 234 -1.93 2.78 -4.80
C VAL A 234 -1.13 2.49 -3.51
N TYR A 235 -0.30 3.43 -3.03
CA TYR A 235 0.40 3.30 -1.73
C TYR A 235 -0.54 3.53 -0.55
N HIS A 236 -1.50 4.46 -0.67
CA HIS A 236 -2.53 4.67 0.34
C HIS A 236 -3.38 3.40 0.50
N ARG A 237 -3.79 2.79 -0.62
CA ARG A 237 -4.54 1.52 -0.63
C ARG A 237 -3.76 0.39 0.03
N ALA A 238 -2.49 0.21 -0.33
CA ALA A 238 -1.65 -0.82 0.27
C ALA A 238 -1.55 -0.64 1.80
N ARG A 239 -1.44 0.60 2.27
CA ARG A 239 -1.37 0.90 3.71
C ARG A 239 -2.71 0.75 4.43
N LEU A 240 -3.83 1.09 3.78
CA LEU A 240 -5.18 0.86 4.30
C LEU A 240 -5.48 -0.64 4.42
N ALA A 241 -5.08 -1.45 3.44
CA ALA A 241 -5.23 -2.90 3.48
C ALA A 241 -4.46 -3.52 4.68
N GLU A 242 -3.28 -3.00 5.01
CA GLU A 242 -2.52 -3.46 6.20
C GLU A 242 -3.25 -3.21 7.53
N VAL A 243 -4.18 -2.26 7.58
CA VAL A 243 -5.00 -2.01 8.78
C VAL A 243 -6.38 -2.68 8.71
N GLY A 244 -6.65 -3.46 7.66
CA GLY A 244 -7.91 -4.17 7.45
C GLY A 244 -8.97 -3.32 6.72
N VAL A 245 -8.54 -2.30 5.98
CA VAL A 245 -9.42 -1.47 5.14
C VAL A 245 -9.16 -1.81 3.67
N ASP A 246 -9.95 -2.73 3.14
CA ASP A 246 -9.76 -3.28 1.80
C ASP A 246 -10.70 -2.62 0.76
N ASP A 247 -11.87 -2.16 1.20
CA ASP A 247 -12.89 -1.52 0.37
C ASP A 247 -13.47 -0.23 0.99
N ALA A 248 -14.30 0.48 0.23
CA ALA A 248 -14.93 1.72 0.69
C ALA A 248 -15.95 1.48 1.82
N GLN A 249 -16.53 0.28 1.94
CA GLN A 249 -17.42 -0.04 3.06
C GLN A 249 -16.61 -0.12 4.36
N ASN A 250 -15.46 -0.80 4.35
CA ASN A 250 -14.55 -0.86 5.49
C ASN A 250 -14.11 0.55 5.88
N LEU A 251 -13.76 1.38 4.90
CA LEU A 251 -13.33 2.77 5.14
C LEU A 251 -14.47 3.64 5.69
N ALA A 252 -15.69 3.49 5.18
CA ALA A 252 -16.86 4.23 5.65
C ALA A 252 -17.25 3.90 7.11
N CYS A 253 -16.92 2.68 7.55
CA CYS A 253 -17.16 2.19 8.91
C CYS A 253 -15.92 2.23 9.81
N ALA A 254 -14.77 2.67 9.30
CA ALA A 254 -13.52 2.64 10.03
C ALA A 254 -13.53 3.63 11.20
N ASN A 255 -12.88 3.25 12.31
CA ASN A 255 -12.66 4.14 13.42
C ASN A 255 -11.59 5.18 13.03
N PHE A 256 -11.98 6.45 12.99
CA PHE A 256 -11.10 7.56 12.65
C PHE A 256 -9.85 7.62 13.54
N ILE A 257 -10.01 7.47 14.85
CA ILE A 257 -8.89 7.52 15.81
C ILE A 257 -7.93 6.36 15.55
N GLU A 258 -8.46 5.16 15.33
CA GLU A 258 -7.64 3.99 15.02
C GLU A 258 -6.84 4.20 13.72
N LEU A 259 -7.46 4.75 12.68
CA LEU A 259 -6.76 5.03 11.43
C LEU A 259 -5.65 6.06 11.61
N VAL A 260 -5.90 7.15 12.33
CA VAL A 260 -4.90 8.17 12.66
C VAL A 260 -3.69 7.53 13.37
N VAL A 261 -3.97 6.71 14.38
CA VAL A 261 -2.95 6.04 15.19
C VAL A 261 -2.15 5.02 14.38
N ARG A 262 -2.83 4.21 13.56
CA ARG A 262 -2.21 3.05 12.88
C ARG A 262 -1.58 3.36 11.54
N THR A 263 -1.95 4.45 10.85
CA THR A 263 -1.52 4.70 9.46
C THR A 263 -0.63 5.92 9.26
N SER A 264 -0.50 6.80 10.26
CA SER A 264 0.23 8.09 10.16
C SER A 264 -0.25 9.04 9.05
N PHE A 265 -1.42 8.80 8.47
CA PHE A 265 -1.98 9.73 7.49
C PHE A 265 -2.41 11.03 8.18
N ASN A 266 -2.44 12.11 7.40
CA ASN A 266 -2.94 13.39 7.89
C ASN A 266 -4.40 13.20 8.36
N PRO A 267 -4.75 13.56 9.60
CA PRO A 267 -6.11 13.42 10.11
C PRO A 267 -7.17 14.05 9.20
N THR A 268 -6.87 15.20 8.58
CA THR A 268 -7.76 15.87 7.63
C THR A 268 -8.03 15.03 6.38
N GLN A 269 -7.02 14.31 5.88
CA GLN A 269 -7.16 13.42 4.74
C GLN A 269 -8.01 12.19 5.09
N ILE A 270 -7.83 11.63 6.30
CA ILE A 270 -8.63 10.49 6.76
C ILE A 270 -10.10 10.89 6.87
N ILE A 271 -10.41 12.05 7.48
CA ILE A 271 -11.78 12.56 7.58
C ILE A 271 -12.40 12.70 6.19
N ASP A 272 -11.64 13.28 5.26
CA ASP A 272 -12.08 13.44 3.88
C ASP A 272 -12.37 12.11 3.19
N TRP A 273 -11.47 11.13 3.32
CA TRP A 273 -11.65 9.81 2.72
C TRP A 273 -12.82 9.03 3.32
N ILE A 274 -13.03 9.10 4.65
CA ILE A 274 -14.19 8.49 5.31
C ILE A 274 -15.48 9.14 4.79
N ALA A 275 -15.50 10.47 4.65
CA ALA A 275 -16.66 11.21 4.16
C ALA A 275 -17.01 10.86 2.70
N GLN A 276 -16.00 10.75 1.83
CA GLN A 276 -16.19 10.28 0.45
C GLN A 276 -16.65 8.82 0.42
N ALA A 277 -16.09 7.94 1.27
CA ALA A 277 -16.42 6.53 1.33
C ALA A 277 -17.87 6.30 1.77
N ARG A 278 -18.35 7.03 2.78
CA ARG A 278 -19.75 6.97 3.22
C ARG A 278 -20.73 7.40 2.13
N LEU A 279 -20.39 8.43 1.36
CA LEU A 279 -21.20 8.86 0.22
C LEU A 279 -21.19 7.79 -0.88
N TYR A 280 -20.01 7.28 -1.24
CA TYR A 280 -19.83 6.26 -2.26
C TYR A 280 -20.54 4.94 -1.92
N THR A 281 -20.49 4.50 -0.67
CA THR A 281 -21.19 3.29 -0.21
C THR A 281 -22.71 3.37 -0.42
N TYR A 282 -23.31 4.55 -0.28
CA TYR A 282 -24.76 4.74 -0.45
C TYR A 282 -25.17 4.89 -1.92
N PHE A 283 -24.42 5.69 -2.69
CA PHE A 283 -24.76 5.99 -4.09
C PHE A 283 -24.16 5.03 -5.10
N LYS A 284 -23.10 4.31 -4.74
CA LYS A 284 -22.38 3.35 -5.58
C LYS A 284 -21.98 4.00 -6.91
N ASP A 285 -22.40 3.43 -8.03
CA ASP A 285 -22.03 3.90 -9.38
C ASP A 285 -22.52 5.33 -9.65
N ASP A 286 -23.58 5.79 -8.98
CA ASP A 286 -24.12 7.16 -9.10
C ASP A 286 -23.19 8.24 -8.50
N ILE A 287 -22.10 7.85 -7.83
CA ILE A 287 -21.12 8.80 -7.27
C ILE A 287 -20.48 9.69 -8.34
N VAL A 288 -20.36 9.19 -9.57
CA VAL A 288 -19.79 9.95 -10.69
C VAL A 288 -20.69 11.14 -11.05
N ALA A 289 -22.01 10.94 -11.05
CA ALA A 289 -22.98 11.99 -11.32
C ALA A 289 -23.02 13.03 -10.20
N LEU A 290 -22.92 12.60 -8.94
CA LEU A 290 -22.82 13.52 -7.80
C LEU A 290 -21.59 14.42 -7.87
N ARG A 291 -20.44 13.88 -8.28
CA ARG A 291 -19.20 14.68 -8.45
C ARG A 291 -19.32 15.72 -9.56
N GLN A 292 -20.00 15.38 -10.65
CA GLN A 292 -20.30 16.35 -11.71
C GLN A 292 -21.17 17.50 -11.19
N ALA A 293 -22.10 17.20 -10.27
CA ALA A 293 -22.91 18.17 -9.53
C ALA A 293 -22.18 18.85 -8.35
N GLN A 294 -20.83 18.79 -8.30
CA GLN A 294 -19.99 19.39 -7.24
C GLN A 294 -20.19 18.81 -5.83
N VAL A 295 -20.77 17.61 -5.71
CA VAL A 295 -20.89 16.87 -4.45
C VAL A 295 -19.80 15.81 -4.40
N ARG A 296 -18.73 16.07 -3.65
CA ARG A 296 -17.58 15.15 -3.54
C ARG A 296 -17.68 14.26 -2.31
N SER A 297 -18.19 14.79 -1.21
CA SER A 297 -18.25 14.15 0.11
C SER A 297 -19.61 14.34 0.76
N MET A 298 -19.91 13.53 1.77
CA MET A 298 -21.12 13.73 2.59
C MET A 298 -21.19 15.11 3.27
N PHE A 299 -20.06 15.79 3.50
CA PHE A 299 -20.08 17.14 4.09
C PHE A 299 -20.68 18.18 3.15
N ASP A 300 -20.55 17.99 1.84
CA ASP A 300 -21.11 18.89 0.83
C ASP A 300 -22.65 18.81 0.80
N LEU A 301 -23.22 17.69 1.25
CA LEU A 301 -24.67 17.50 1.41
C LEU A 301 -25.22 18.01 2.74
N LEU A 302 -24.37 18.29 3.74
CA LEU A 302 -24.83 18.76 5.05
C LEU A 302 -25.57 20.11 4.99
N PRO A 303 -25.07 21.14 4.29
CA PRO A 303 -25.81 22.39 4.12
C PRO A 303 -27.17 22.18 3.45
N ALA A 304 -27.23 21.33 2.42
CA ALA A 304 -28.46 21.02 1.68
C ALA A 304 -29.52 20.29 2.52
N THR A 305 -29.16 19.70 3.66
CA THR A 305 -30.15 19.11 4.59
C THR A 305 -31.11 20.15 5.17
N ARG A 306 -30.72 21.43 5.21
CA ARG A 306 -31.52 22.54 5.75
C ARG A 306 -32.27 23.33 4.67
N ASP A 307 -31.92 23.12 3.40
CA ASP A 307 -32.48 23.84 2.26
C ASP A 307 -33.04 22.85 1.22
N PRO A 308 -34.36 22.64 1.19
CA PRO A 308 -35.00 21.75 0.21
C PRO A 308 -34.81 22.19 -1.24
N ALA A 309 -34.60 23.48 -1.51
CA ALA A 309 -34.40 23.99 -2.87
C ALA A 309 -33.00 23.62 -3.38
N ALA A 310 -31.96 23.87 -2.57
CA ALA A 310 -30.60 23.46 -2.89
C ALA A 310 -30.48 21.94 -3.12
N LEU A 311 -31.23 21.13 -2.37
CA LEU A 311 -31.27 19.69 -2.57
C LEU A 311 -31.89 19.29 -3.93
N GLN A 312 -32.92 20.03 -4.36
CA GLN A 312 -33.55 19.81 -5.66
C GLN A 312 -32.60 20.18 -6.80
N ASP A 313 -31.88 21.30 -6.69
CA ASP A 313 -30.89 21.71 -7.67
C ASP A 313 -29.76 20.66 -7.83
N ILE A 314 -29.28 20.09 -6.72
CA ILE A 314 -28.30 19.00 -6.72
C ILE A 314 -28.87 17.75 -7.39
N ALA A 315 -30.13 17.41 -7.10
CA ALA A 315 -30.80 16.25 -7.68
C ALA A 315 -30.94 16.37 -9.20
N ASP A 316 -31.36 17.55 -9.67
CA ASP A 316 -31.53 17.85 -11.08
C ASP A 316 -30.18 17.88 -11.82
N ALA A 317 -29.14 18.48 -11.21
CA ALA A 317 -27.79 18.50 -11.76
C ALA A 317 -27.14 17.11 -11.83
N ALA A 318 -27.40 16.24 -10.84
CA ALA A 318 -26.90 14.86 -10.81
C ALA A 318 -27.77 13.87 -11.62
N GLY A 319 -28.94 14.29 -12.10
CA GLY A 319 -29.90 13.39 -12.75
C GLY A 319 -30.43 12.28 -11.83
N LEU A 320 -30.49 12.53 -10.52
CA LEU A 320 -30.90 11.55 -9.51
C LEU A 320 -32.28 11.90 -8.94
N PRO A 321 -33.06 10.89 -8.50
CA PRO A 321 -34.34 11.15 -7.86
C PRO A 321 -34.13 11.90 -6.53
N ALA A 322 -34.75 13.08 -6.41
CA ALA A 322 -34.66 13.92 -5.21
C ALA A 322 -35.07 13.19 -3.92
N SER A 323 -35.96 12.18 -4.02
CA SER A 323 -36.35 11.33 -2.89
C SER A 323 -35.18 10.55 -2.29
N ARG A 324 -34.25 10.06 -3.11
CA ARG A 324 -33.08 9.29 -2.67
C ARG A 324 -32.07 10.18 -1.96
N LEU A 325 -31.82 11.37 -2.51
CA LEU A 325 -30.98 12.40 -1.86
C LEU A 325 -31.60 12.83 -0.53
N ARG A 326 -32.91 13.09 -0.49
CA ARG A 326 -33.63 13.46 0.73
C ARG A 326 -33.52 12.39 1.81
N HIS A 327 -33.70 11.12 1.45
CA HIS A 327 -33.55 10.02 2.38
C HIS A 327 -32.13 9.96 2.98
N TYR A 328 -31.10 10.11 2.15
CA TYR A 328 -29.73 10.14 2.63
C TYR A 328 -29.45 11.35 3.55
N CYS A 329 -29.94 12.54 3.19
CA CYS A 329 -29.83 13.73 4.04
C CYS A 329 -30.50 13.56 5.41
N THR A 330 -31.65 12.88 5.47
CA THR A 330 -32.29 12.54 6.75
C THR A 330 -31.39 11.64 7.61
N LEU A 331 -30.78 10.61 7.02
CA LEU A 331 -29.83 9.73 7.71
C LEU A 331 -28.62 10.52 8.23
N LEU A 332 -28.03 11.37 7.38
CA LEU A 332 -26.87 12.20 7.75
C LEU A 332 -27.15 13.14 8.93
N GLY A 333 -28.34 13.76 8.97
CA GLY A 333 -28.71 14.66 10.07
C GLY A 333 -28.76 13.98 11.44
N SER A 334 -29.14 12.69 11.46
CA SER A 334 -29.29 11.90 12.69
C SER A 334 -28.03 11.15 13.13
N ASP A 335 -27.00 11.08 12.29
CA ASP A 335 -25.83 10.23 12.54
C ASP A 335 -24.79 10.91 13.44
N LEU A 336 -24.59 10.36 14.64
CA LEU A 336 -23.63 10.87 15.63
C LEU A 336 -22.18 10.82 15.12
N THR A 337 -21.81 9.80 14.34
CA THR A 337 -20.45 9.66 13.80
C THR A 337 -20.15 10.78 12.80
N VAL A 338 -21.14 11.19 12.01
CA VAL A 338 -21.02 12.34 11.09
C VAL A 338 -20.74 13.63 11.84
N GLN A 339 -21.48 13.87 12.92
CA GLN A 339 -21.32 15.05 13.76
C GLN A 339 -19.95 15.07 14.44
N GLN A 340 -19.49 13.92 14.94
CA GLN A 340 -18.16 13.76 15.52
C GLN A 340 -17.05 14.05 14.50
N LEU A 341 -17.11 13.47 13.30
CA LEU A 341 -16.14 13.71 12.24
C LEU A 341 -16.06 15.19 11.84
N ARG A 342 -17.22 15.86 11.76
CA ARG A 342 -17.28 17.31 11.49
C ARG A 342 -16.62 18.11 12.61
N SER A 343 -16.87 17.76 13.87
CA SER A 343 -16.25 18.44 15.01
C SER A 343 -14.71 18.28 15.02
N PHE A 344 -14.20 17.11 14.63
CA PHE A 344 -12.76 16.91 14.46
C PHE A 344 -12.19 17.76 13.32
N GLN A 345 -12.89 17.85 12.19
CA GLN A 345 -12.47 18.69 11.07
C GLN A 345 -12.37 20.16 11.48
N GLU A 346 -13.40 20.68 12.16
CA GLU A 346 -13.44 22.08 12.62
C GLU A 346 -12.27 22.38 13.58
N ARG A 347 -12.00 21.50 14.55
CA ARG A 347 -10.84 21.63 15.46
C ARG A 347 -9.52 21.70 14.68
N LEU A 348 -9.33 20.80 13.72
CA LEU A 348 -8.11 20.76 12.90
C LEU A 348 -7.94 22.01 12.03
N CYS A 349 -9.02 22.58 11.50
CA CYS A 349 -8.99 23.81 10.70
C CYS A 349 -8.66 25.07 11.51
N THR A 350 -9.03 25.11 12.79
CA THR A 350 -8.82 26.29 13.66
C THR A 350 -7.42 26.39 14.27
N LEU A 351 -6.56 25.38 14.09
CA LEU A 351 -5.23 25.35 14.70
C LEU A 351 -4.18 26.04 13.81
N PRO A 352 -3.21 26.79 14.40
CA PRO A 352 -2.11 27.38 13.65
C PRO A 352 -1.28 26.28 12.95
N ARG A 353 -1.14 26.37 11.62
CA ARG A 353 -0.15 25.59 10.87
C ARG A 353 1.23 26.10 11.26
N ARG A 354 2.00 25.27 11.98
CA ARG A 354 3.35 25.61 12.44
C ARG A 354 4.34 25.40 11.29
N ASP A 355 4.46 26.40 10.41
CA ASP A 355 5.52 26.52 9.39
C ASP A 355 6.80 27.17 9.95
N ASP A 356 6.85 27.45 11.25
CA ASP A 356 7.81 28.33 11.88
C ASP A 356 8.60 27.61 12.97
N GLY A 357 9.45 26.65 12.56
CA GLY A 357 10.76 26.29 13.16
C GLY A 357 10.92 26.17 14.68
N THR A 358 9.86 26.23 15.47
CA THR A 358 9.93 26.39 16.91
C THR A 358 9.90 25.01 17.54
N PRO A 359 10.85 24.70 18.43
CA PRO A 359 10.95 23.38 19.01
C PRO A 359 9.69 23.03 19.82
N PRO A 360 9.38 21.74 19.96
CA PRO A 360 8.32 21.29 20.86
C PRO A 360 8.61 21.81 22.28
N PRO A 361 7.56 22.08 23.09
CA PRO A 361 7.76 22.40 24.49
C PRO A 361 8.55 21.27 25.18
N PRO A 362 9.47 21.58 26.10
CA PRO A 362 10.26 20.57 26.79
C PRO A 362 9.34 19.64 27.57
N ASP A 363 9.60 18.33 27.46
CA ASP A 363 8.87 17.28 28.18
C ASP A 363 8.88 17.60 29.69
N ALA A 364 7.69 17.69 30.31
CA ALA A 364 7.55 17.93 31.75
C ALA A 364 8.13 16.80 32.62
N ASP A 365 8.45 15.65 32.01
CA ASP A 365 9.06 14.48 32.65
C ASP A 365 10.55 14.27 32.29
N ALA A 366 11.18 15.22 31.61
CA ALA A 366 12.63 15.15 31.40
C ALA A 366 13.36 15.48 32.71
N ALA A 367 13.91 14.43 33.35
CA ALA A 367 14.79 14.59 34.51
C ALA A 367 15.91 15.61 34.18
N PRO A 368 16.23 16.53 35.11
CA PRO A 368 17.23 17.56 34.84
C PRO A 368 18.59 16.91 34.54
N PRO A 369 19.37 17.48 33.61
CA PRO A 369 20.70 16.96 33.29
C PRO A 369 21.56 16.98 34.55
N ALA A 370 22.23 15.86 34.82
CA ALA A 370 23.16 15.73 35.94
C ALA A 370 24.25 16.80 35.84
N GLU A 371 24.43 17.57 36.91
CA GLU A 371 25.52 18.55 37.03
C GLU A 371 26.87 17.84 36.83
N PRO A 372 27.82 18.47 36.12
CA PRO A 372 29.16 17.94 36.00
C PRO A 372 29.84 17.98 37.39
N ALA A 373 30.26 16.80 37.87
CA ALA A 373 31.08 16.69 39.07
C ALA A 373 32.39 17.48 38.87
N ALA A 374 32.63 18.42 39.78
CA ALA A 374 33.88 19.18 39.89
C ALA A 374 35.03 18.32 40.43
#